data_AF-A0A380P0W9-F1
#
_entry.id   AF-A0A380P0W9-F1
#
_cell.length_a   1.000
_cell.length_b   1.000
_cell.length_c   1.000
_cell.angle_alpha   90.00
_cell.angle_beta   90.00
_cell.angle_gamma   90.00
#
_symmetry.space_group_name_H-M   'P 1'
#
loop_
_entity.id
_entity.type
_entity.pdbx_description
1 polymer ?
#
loop_
_entity_poly.entity_id
_entity_poly.type
_entity_poly.pdbx_seq_one_letter_code
_entity_poly.pdbx_strand_id
1 'polypeptide(L)'
;MGFKKCNRGNARFIEAEYNAKQLKSVAAKLKATKFNGVLVVITNPNDVIVTLYQKLTGFPKEKVIGTGTLLDTARMKNAVGETFDVDPRSVQGYNLGEHGNSQFTAWSTVKILDESIEPVAAEKGIDLNQIANISRDNGYRVLNGKGYTSYAIAASALRLTETI
;
A
#
# COMPACT_ATOMS: atom_id res chain seq x y z
N MET A 1 6.49 30.21 -2.03
CA MET A 1 6.03 29.45 -0.84
C MET A 1 6.80 28.14 -0.84
N GLY A 2 7.86 28.05 -0.03
CA GLY A 2 8.85 26.97 -0.12
C GLY A 2 8.29 25.64 0.36
N PHE A 3 8.37 24.60 -0.48
CA PHE A 3 8.14 23.22 -0.06
C PHE A 3 9.18 22.85 1.01
N LYS A 4 8.75 22.84 2.28
CA LYS A 4 9.55 22.29 3.38
C LYS A 4 9.87 20.84 3.03
N LYS A 5 11.15 20.53 2.82
CA LYS A 5 11.64 19.14 2.70
C LYS A 5 11.15 18.35 3.91
N CYS A 6 10.24 17.42 3.66
CA CYS A 6 9.63 16.61 4.70
C CYS A 6 10.66 15.59 5.20
N ASN A 7 11.15 15.77 6.43
CA ASN A 7 12.04 14.80 7.06
C ASN A 7 11.29 13.48 7.30
N ARG A 8 11.95 12.38 6.94
CA ARG A 8 11.44 11.01 6.72
C ARG A 8 10.50 10.43 7.81
N GLY A 9 10.59 10.89 9.06
CA GLY A 9 9.74 10.43 10.17
C GLY A 9 8.58 11.35 10.52
N ASN A 10 8.69 12.66 10.30
CA ASN A 10 7.68 13.65 10.71
C ASN A 10 6.61 13.91 9.65
N ALA A 11 6.84 13.51 8.39
CA ALA A 11 5.92 13.76 7.29
C ALA A 11 4.52 13.16 7.49
N ARG A 12 4.44 11.90 7.91
CA ARG A 12 3.17 11.18 8.01
C ARG A 12 2.29 11.67 9.15
N PHE A 13 2.88 12.05 10.29
CA PHE A 13 2.12 12.60 11.41
C PHE A 13 1.53 13.98 11.07
N ILE A 14 2.28 14.79 10.29
CA ILE A 14 1.78 16.07 9.78
C ILE A 14 0.63 15.84 8.78
N GLU A 15 0.76 14.87 7.86
CA GLU A 15 -0.32 14.49 6.94
C GLU A 15 -1.54 13.97 7.69
N ALA A 16 -1.34 13.16 8.73
CA ALA A 16 -2.43 12.61 9.55
C ALA A 16 -3.24 13.72 10.21
N GLU A 17 -2.59 14.72 10.82
CA GLU A 17 -3.30 15.83 11.47
C GLU A 17 -4.08 16.68 10.46
N TYR A 18 -3.48 16.97 9.30
CA TYR A 18 -4.11 17.72 8.24
C TYR A 18 -5.34 16.98 7.68
N ASN A 19 -5.17 15.70 7.34
CA ASN A 19 -6.24 14.88 6.77
C ASN A 19 -7.34 14.61 7.81
N ALA A 20 -7.01 14.33 9.06
CA ALA A 20 -7.97 14.07 10.13
C ALA A 20 -8.95 15.24 10.37
N LYS A 21 -8.49 16.49 10.22
CA LYS A 21 -9.36 17.67 10.31
C LYS A 21 -10.42 17.69 9.21
N GLN A 22 -10.01 17.36 7.97
CA GLN A 22 -10.93 17.33 6.83
C GLN A 22 -11.88 16.13 6.88
N LEU A 23 -11.40 14.98 7.40
CA LEU A 23 -12.18 13.74 7.50
C LEU A 23 -13.49 13.92 8.25
N LYS A 24 -13.55 14.75 9.30
CA LYS A 24 -14.79 15.00 10.04
C LYS A 24 -15.88 15.60 9.15
N SER A 25 -15.51 16.59 8.33
CA SER A 25 -16.45 17.23 7.40
C SER A 25 -16.89 16.26 6.30
N VAL A 26 -15.95 15.53 5.70
CA VAL A 26 -16.24 14.57 4.63
C VAL A 26 -17.12 13.42 5.13
N ALA A 27 -16.79 12.85 6.30
CA ALA A 27 -17.57 11.77 6.91
C ALA A 27 -19.00 12.21 7.25
N ALA A 28 -19.18 13.43 7.79
CA ALA A 28 -20.51 13.97 8.07
C ALA A 28 -21.35 14.12 6.78
N LYS A 29 -20.76 14.66 5.71
CA LYS A 29 -21.40 14.77 4.40
C LYS A 29 -21.75 13.40 3.81
N LEU A 30 -20.84 12.43 3.91
CA LEU A 30 -21.06 11.06 3.44
C LEU A 30 -22.20 10.36 4.19
N LYS A 31 -22.34 10.58 5.49
CA LYS A 31 -23.50 10.07 6.26
C LYS A 31 -24.80 10.72 5.81
N ALA A 32 -24.78 12.02 5.55
CA ALA A 32 -25.96 12.78 5.14
C ALA A 32 -26.53 12.30 3.79
N THR A 33 -25.71 11.75 2.90
CA THR A 33 -26.18 11.17 1.63
C THR A 33 -26.86 9.80 1.80
N LYS A 34 -26.86 9.23 3.01
CA LYS A 34 -27.32 7.85 3.27
C LYS A 34 -26.58 6.81 2.42
N PHE A 35 -25.29 7.04 2.18
CA PHE A 35 -24.44 6.13 1.41
C PHE A 35 -24.48 4.71 1.98
N ASN A 36 -24.74 3.72 1.12
CA ASN A 36 -24.87 2.31 1.50
C ASN A 36 -23.83 1.39 0.82
N GLY A 37 -22.94 1.95 -0.01
CA GLY A 37 -21.89 1.18 -0.69
C GLY A 37 -20.70 0.87 0.21
N VAL A 38 -19.63 0.36 -0.41
CA VAL A 38 -18.33 0.16 0.23
C VAL A 38 -17.46 1.39 -0.01
N LEU A 39 -16.87 1.92 1.06
CA LEU A 39 -15.92 3.03 1.00
C LEU A 39 -14.51 2.49 0.79
N VAL A 40 -13.93 2.76 -0.38
CA VAL A 40 -12.52 2.46 -0.68
C VAL A 40 -11.65 3.68 -0.36
N VAL A 41 -10.77 3.55 0.62
CA VAL A 41 -9.93 4.63 1.15
C VAL A 41 -8.52 4.53 0.61
N ILE A 42 -8.06 5.58 -0.05
CA ILE A 42 -6.70 5.68 -0.62
C ILE A 42 -5.82 6.63 0.21
N THR A 43 -6.42 7.65 0.86
CA THR A 43 -5.72 8.74 1.56
C THR A 43 -4.76 8.25 2.64
N ASN A 44 -3.53 8.79 2.65
CA ASN A 44 -2.53 8.49 3.67
C ASN A 44 -2.68 9.31 4.97
N PRO A 45 -2.16 8.81 6.11
CA PRO A 45 -1.68 7.44 6.33
C PRO A 45 -2.86 6.44 6.32
N ASN A 46 -2.84 5.49 5.38
CA ASN A 46 -4.02 4.73 4.95
C ASN A 46 -4.77 4.05 6.10
N ASP A 47 -4.03 3.28 6.90
CA ASP A 47 -4.58 2.48 8.01
C ASP A 47 -5.27 3.35 9.08
N VAL A 48 -4.70 4.53 9.35
CA VAL A 48 -5.27 5.51 10.29
C VAL A 48 -6.53 6.14 9.71
N ILE A 49 -6.49 6.57 8.45
CA ILE A 49 -7.62 7.23 7.78
C ILE A 49 -8.82 6.27 7.64
N VAL A 50 -8.59 4.99 7.32
CA VAL A 50 -9.62 3.94 7.32
C VAL A 50 -10.29 3.84 8.69
N THR A 51 -9.48 3.75 9.74
CA THR A 51 -9.96 3.66 11.13
C THR A 51 -10.77 4.89 11.52
N LEU A 52 -10.33 6.09 11.11
CA LEU A 52 -11.05 7.34 11.38
C LEU A 52 -12.37 7.40 10.60
N TYR A 53 -12.41 7.02 9.32
CA TYR A 53 -13.65 6.95 8.56
C TYR A 53 -14.65 6.01 9.20
N GLN A 54 -14.22 4.81 9.58
CA GLN A 54 -15.07 3.86 10.29
C GLN A 54 -15.65 4.47 11.57
N LYS A 55 -14.83 5.08 12.42
CA LYS A 55 -15.28 5.71 13.68
C LYS A 55 -16.24 6.88 13.44
N LEU A 56 -15.96 7.74 12.48
CA LEU A 56 -16.77 8.94 12.21
C LEU A 56 -18.09 8.60 11.49
N THR A 57 -18.04 7.69 10.52
CA THR A 57 -19.21 7.25 9.76
C THR A 57 -20.06 6.23 10.51
N GLY A 58 -19.50 5.47 11.45
CA GLY A 58 -20.19 4.36 12.09
C GLY A 58 -20.59 3.24 11.10
N PHE A 59 -19.97 3.21 9.91
CA PHE A 59 -20.21 2.15 8.95
C PHE A 59 -19.64 0.81 9.46
N PRO A 60 -20.25 -0.33 9.08
CA PRO A 60 -19.72 -1.65 9.37
C PRO A 60 -18.27 -1.80 8.88
N LYS A 61 -17.48 -2.64 9.55
CA LYS A 61 -16.03 -2.79 9.26
C LYS A 61 -15.78 -3.26 7.83
N GLU A 62 -16.63 -4.16 7.34
CA GLU A 62 -16.66 -4.71 5.99
C GLU A 62 -16.98 -3.66 4.91
N LYS A 63 -17.50 -2.49 5.28
CA LYS A 63 -17.83 -1.39 4.35
C LYS A 63 -16.78 -0.29 4.28
N VAL A 64 -15.67 -0.38 5.02
CA VAL A 64 -14.59 0.61 4.97
C VAL A 64 -13.27 -0.10 4.72
N ILE A 65 -12.82 -0.08 3.47
CA ILE A 65 -11.66 -0.85 3.00
C ILE A 65 -10.56 0.13 2.58
N GLY A 66 -9.36 -0.03 3.12
CA GLY A 66 -8.17 0.69 2.67
C GLY A 66 -7.47 -0.01 1.52
N THR A 67 -6.73 0.74 0.70
CA THR A 67 -5.79 0.13 -0.25
C THR A 67 -4.68 -0.64 0.44
N GLY A 68 -4.33 -0.28 1.68
CA GLY A 68 -3.35 -0.98 2.51
C GLY A 68 -2.03 -1.24 1.77
N THR A 69 -1.53 -2.47 1.90
CA THR A 69 -0.28 -2.94 1.30
C THR A 69 -0.45 -3.53 -0.11
N LEU A 70 -1.59 -3.30 -0.79
CA LEU A 70 -1.83 -3.87 -2.13
C LEU A 70 -0.81 -3.38 -3.15
N LEU A 71 -0.53 -2.08 -3.16
CA LEU A 71 0.49 -1.49 -4.03
C LEU A 71 1.90 -1.99 -3.66
N ASP A 72 2.17 -2.15 -2.38
CA ASP A 72 3.48 -2.63 -1.92
C ASP A 72 3.70 -4.10 -2.29
N THR A 73 2.64 -4.91 -2.24
CA THR A 73 2.64 -6.29 -2.74
C THR A 73 2.93 -6.32 -4.24
N ALA A 74 2.29 -5.45 -5.04
CA ALA A 74 2.57 -5.37 -6.47
C ALA A 74 4.03 -4.97 -6.77
N ARG A 75 4.60 -4.05 -5.98
CA ARG A 75 6.03 -3.68 -6.09
C ARG A 75 6.96 -4.82 -5.70
N MET A 76 6.61 -5.57 -4.65
CA MET A 76 7.36 -6.77 -4.26
C MET A 76 7.37 -7.80 -5.38
N LYS A 77 6.21 -8.09 -5.98
CA LYS A 77 6.10 -9.02 -7.11
C LYS A 77 6.96 -8.58 -8.30
N ASN A 78 6.99 -7.29 -8.60
CA ASN A 78 7.87 -6.75 -9.65
C ASN A 78 9.35 -6.95 -9.31
N ALA A 79 9.78 -6.64 -8.07
CA ALA A 79 11.17 -6.82 -7.65
C ALA A 79 11.61 -8.30 -7.68
N VAL A 80 10.73 -9.22 -7.28
CA VAL A 80 10.97 -10.67 -7.41
C VAL A 80 11.05 -11.06 -8.89
N GLY A 81 10.11 -10.62 -9.72
CA GLY A 81 10.12 -10.90 -11.15
C GLY A 81 11.40 -10.45 -11.85
N GLU A 82 11.88 -9.24 -11.56
CA GLU A 82 13.16 -8.73 -12.06
C GLU A 82 14.36 -9.55 -11.54
N THR A 83 14.33 -10.00 -10.28
CA THR A 83 15.46 -10.74 -9.66
C THR A 83 15.59 -12.16 -10.23
N PHE A 84 14.47 -12.82 -10.51
CA PHE A 84 14.44 -14.22 -10.95
C PHE A 84 14.16 -14.38 -12.45
N ASP A 85 14.08 -13.26 -13.19
CA ASP A 85 13.79 -13.22 -14.63
C ASP A 85 12.47 -13.94 -15.00
N VAL A 86 11.40 -13.59 -14.27
CA VAL A 86 10.05 -14.13 -14.48
C VAL A 86 9.03 -13.00 -14.55
N ASP A 87 7.90 -13.25 -15.21
CA ASP A 87 6.80 -12.30 -15.23
C ASP A 87 6.27 -12.07 -13.79
N PRO A 88 6.12 -10.82 -13.31
CA PRO A 88 5.59 -10.52 -11.98
C PRO A 88 4.20 -11.12 -11.70
N ARG A 89 3.42 -11.41 -12.75
CA ARG A 89 2.11 -12.09 -12.64
C ARG A 89 2.24 -13.56 -12.24
N SER A 90 3.40 -14.17 -12.48
CA SER A 90 3.76 -15.51 -12.03
C SER A 90 4.31 -15.53 -10.59
N VAL A 91 4.40 -14.37 -9.93
CA VAL A 91 4.80 -14.25 -8.52
C VAL A 91 3.57 -14.14 -7.63
N GLN A 92 3.50 -15.01 -6.63
CA GLN A 92 2.46 -15.02 -5.60
C GLN A 92 3.02 -14.53 -4.26
N GLY A 93 2.13 -14.23 -3.31
CA GLY A 93 2.49 -13.77 -1.97
C GLY A 93 2.10 -12.32 -1.68
N TYR A 94 2.43 -11.88 -0.45
CA TYR A 94 1.90 -10.65 0.12
C TYR A 94 2.94 -9.85 0.90
N ASN A 95 2.83 -8.52 0.78
CA ASN A 95 3.33 -7.61 1.81
C ASN A 95 2.22 -7.35 2.82
N LEU A 96 2.56 -7.38 4.11
CA LEU A 96 1.63 -7.22 5.23
C LEU A 96 2.12 -6.11 6.17
N GLY A 97 1.30 -5.77 7.17
CA GLY A 97 1.59 -4.70 8.13
C GLY A 97 0.97 -3.36 7.75
N GLU A 98 1.49 -2.27 8.33
CA GLU A 98 1.07 -0.89 8.02
C GLU A 98 1.64 -0.45 6.67
N HIS A 99 0.83 0.20 5.85
CA HIS A 99 1.29 0.74 4.58
C HIS A 99 2.47 1.69 4.79
N GLY A 100 3.62 1.34 4.20
CA GLY A 100 4.78 2.20 4.09
C GLY A 100 6.01 1.79 4.90
N ASN A 101 6.26 2.37 6.08
CA ASN A 101 7.57 2.20 6.74
C ASN A 101 7.66 0.89 7.54
N SER A 102 6.56 0.43 8.14
CA SER A 102 6.55 -0.79 8.94
C SER A 102 5.91 -2.01 8.25
N GLN A 103 5.61 -1.89 6.95
CA GLN A 103 5.28 -3.08 6.14
C GLN A 103 6.46 -4.04 6.02
N PHE A 104 6.15 -5.31 5.82
CA PHE A 104 7.12 -6.38 5.60
C PHE A 104 6.62 -7.37 4.55
N THR A 105 7.54 -7.99 3.82
CA THR A 105 7.22 -9.11 2.93
C THR A 105 7.06 -10.38 3.77
N ALA A 106 5.92 -11.05 3.66
CA ALA A 106 5.71 -12.34 4.30
C ALA A 106 6.31 -13.45 3.40
N TRP A 107 7.64 -13.62 3.45
CA TRP A 107 8.40 -14.51 2.54
C TRP A 107 7.87 -15.95 2.49
N SER A 108 7.35 -16.46 3.60
CA SER A 108 6.71 -17.78 3.67
C SER A 108 5.45 -17.92 2.79
N THR A 109 4.87 -16.80 2.33
CA THR A 109 3.73 -16.78 1.39
C THR A 109 4.15 -16.58 -0.06
N VAL A 110 5.42 -16.25 -0.29
CA VAL A 110 5.91 -15.87 -1.62
C VAL A 110 6.29 -17.12 -2.40
N LYS A 111 5.73 -17.24 -3.59
CA LYS A 111 6.02 -18.32 -4.53
C LYS A 111 6.37 -17.76 -5.89
N ILE A 112 7.29 -18.42 -6.57
CA ILE A 112 7.59 -18.20 -7.98
C ILE A 112 7.02 -19.40 -8.73
N LEU A 113 6.07 -19.18 -9.63
CA LEU A 113 5.24 -20.24 -10.19
C LEU A 113 4.53 -21.00 -9.04
N ASP A 114 4.89 -22.26 -8.82
CA ASP A 114 4.34 -23.11 -7.76
C ASP A 114 5.35 -23.44 -6.64
N GLU A 115 6.57 -22.91 -6.72
CA GLU A 115 7.65 -23.20 -5.77
C GLU A 115 7.82 -22.07 -4.74
N SER A 116 8.11 -22.44 -3.48
CA SER A 116 8.43 -21.46 -2.43
C SER A 116 9.70 -20.70 -2.78
N ILE A 117 9.72 -19.39 -2.56
CA ILE A 117 10.88 -18.56 -2.91
C ILE A 117 12.10 -18.85 -2.03
N GLU A 118 11.91 -19.28 -0.78
CA GLU A 118 12.99 -19.51 0.17
C GLU A 118 14.03 -20.55 -0.32
N PRO A 119 13.64 -21.78 -0.75
CA PRO A 119 14.60 -22.73 -1.31
C PRO A 119 15.21 -22.24 -2.63
N VAL A 120 14.42 -21.62 -3.51
CA VAL A 120 14.90 -21.12 -4.82
C VAL A 120 15.93 -20.02 -4.65
N ALA A 121 15.72 -19.12 -3.68
CA ALA A 121 16.67 -18.06 -3.34
C ALA A 121 17.94 -18.63 -2.69
N ALA A 122 17.80 -19.62 -1.80
CA ALA A 122 18.93 -20.28 -1.15
C ALA A 122 19.84 -21.00 -2.17
N GLU A 123 19.26 -21.72 -3.13
CA GLU A 123 20.00 -22.40 -4.20
C GLU A 123 20.79 -21.41 -5.07
N LYS A 124 20.20 -20.25 -5.38
CA LYS A 124 20.83 -19.19 -6.17
C LYS A 124 21.71 -18.24 -5.37
N GLY A 125 21.81 -18.41 -4.05
CA GLY A 125 22.57 -17.52 -3.16
C GLY A 125 22.02 -16.09 -3.06
N ILE A 126 20.71 -15.91 -3.26
CA ILE A 126 20.04 -14.61 -3.26
C ILE A 126 19.52 -14.28 -1.86
N ASP A 127 19.84 -13.08 -1.36
CA ASP A 127 19.30 -12.57 -0.09
C ASP A 127 17.94 -11.89 -0.29
N LEU A 128 16.89 -12.49 0.28
CA LEU A 128 15.52 -11.97 0.22
C LEU A 128 15.40 -10.55 0.81
N ASN A 129 16.24 -10.18 1.77
CA ASN A 129 16.23 -8.82 2.33
C ASN A 129 16.64 -7.77 1.28
N GLN A 130 17.53 -8.12 0.34
CA GLN A 130 17.90 -7.23 -0.76
C GLN A 130 16.70 -6.97 -1.67
N ILE A 131 15.91 -8.01 -1.98
CA ILE A 131 14.68 -7.87 -2.78
C ILE A 131 13.66 -6.97 -2.05
N ALA A 132 13.50 -7.13 -0.73
CA ALA A 132 12.64 -6.27 0.08
C ALA A 132 13.05 -4.79 -0.04
N ASN A 133 14.36 -4.53 -0.01
CA ASN A 133 14.92 -3.18 -0.12
C ASN A 133 14.71 -2.61 -1.53
N ILE A 134 14.94 -3.39 -2.60
CA ILE A 134 14.68 -2.98 -3.99
C ILE A 134 13.21 -2.57 -4.16
N SER A 135 12.27 -3.37 -3.67
CA SER A 135 10.84 -3.07 -3.73
C SER A 135 10.50 -1.73 -3.06
N ARG A 136 11.05 -1.49 -1.86
CA ARG A 136 10.85 -0.24 -1.11
C ARG A 136 11.47 0.95 -1.83
N ASP A 137 12.70 0.81 -2.30
CA ASP A 137 13.46 1.87 -2.96
C ASP A 137 12.84 2.26 -4.30
N ASN A 138 12.28 1.31 -5.06
CA ASN A 138 11.54 1.58 -6.29
C ASN A 138 10.34 2.51 -6.03
N GLY A 139 9.64 2.35 -4.90
CA GLY A 139 8.60 3.28 -4.48
C GLY A 139 9.11 4.72 -4.29
N TYR A 140 10.28 4.86 -3.65
CA TYR A 140 10.92 6.16 -3.44
C TYR A 140 11.51 6.76 -4.71
N ARG A 141 12.03 5.95 -5.63
CA ARG A 141 12.51 6.42 -6.94
C ARG A 141 11.40 7.12 -7.72
N VAL A 142 10.19 6.57 -7.73
CA VAL A 142 9.03 7.20 -8.36
C VAL A 142 8.70 8.53 -7.68
N LEU A 143 8.65 8.55 -6.33
CA LEU A 143 8.34 9.76 -5.59
C LEU A 143 9.39 10.86 -5.81
N ASN A 144 10.68 10.52 -5.74
CA ASN A 144 11.77 11.49 -5.89
C ASN A 144 11.97 11.94 -7.33
N GLY A 145 11.68 11.08 -8.31
CA GLY A 145 11.81 11.40 -9.73
C GLY A 145 10.62 12.20 -10.26
N LYS A 146 9.39 11.74 -10.00
CA LYS A 146 8.14 12.36 -10.51
C LYS A 146 7.58 13.43 -9.55
N GLY A 147 7.95 13.39 -8.29
CA GLY A 147 7.40 14.24 -7.22
C GLY A 147 6.12 13.70 -6.57
N TYR A 148 5.47 12.69 -7.16
CA TYR A 148 4.21 12.11 -6.67
C TYR A 148 3.95 10.70 -7.24
N THR A 149 3.05 9.95 -6.60
CA THR A 149 2.52 8.67 -7.07
C THR A 149 1.08 8.83 -7.58
N SER A 150 0.70 8.10 -8.64
CA SER A 150 -0.62 8.26 -9.28
C SER A 150 -1.10 6.99 -9.96
N TYR A 151 -0.41 6.54 -11.00
CA TYR A 151 -0.89 5.43 -11.84
C TYR A 151 -0.99 4.10 -11.10
N ALA A 152 0.08 3.70 -10.39
CA ALA A 152 0.10 2.39 -9.74
C ALA A 152 -0.93 2.29 -8.60
N ILE A 153 -1.11 3.37 -7.82
CA ILE A 153 -2.13 3.40 -6.76
C ILE A 153 -3.56 3.43 -7.34
N ALA A 154 -3.77 4.13 -8.47
CA ALA A 154 -5.05 4.10 -9.18
C ALA A 154 -5.37 2.69 -9.71
N ALA A 155 -4.38 1.97 -10.25
CA ALA A 155 -4.54 0.58 -10.66
C ALA A 155 -4.85 -0.34 -9.46
N SER A 156 -4.21 -0.14 -8.31
CA SER A 156 -4.55 -0.87 -7.08
C SER A 156 -5.99 -0.59 -6.61
N ALA A 157 -6.43 0.67 -6.68
CA ALA A 157 -7.81 1.03 -6.34
C ALA A 157 -8.81 0.40 -7.30
N LEU A 158 -8.53 0.44 -8.62
CA LEU A 158 -9.37 -0.20 -9.63
C LEU A 158 -9.51 -1.71 -9.36
N ARG A 159 -8.39 -2.38 -9.08
CA ARG A 159 -8.38 -3.82 -8.77
C ARG A 159 -9.26 -4.15 -7.56
N LEU A 160 -9.24 -3.32 -6.52
CA LEU A 160 -10.11 -3.48 -5.36
C LEU A 160 -11.58 -3.29 -5.76
N THR A 161 -11.89 -2.22 -6.50
CA THR A 161 -13.27 -1.93 -6.90
C THR A 161 -13.87 -2.94 -7.86
N GLU A 162 -13.06 -3.60 -8.71
CA GLU A 162 -13.53 -4.68 -9.60
C GLU A 162 -13.86 -5.98 -8.84
N THR A 163 -13.34 -6.14 -7.62
CA THR A 163 -13.53 -7.34 -6.80
C THR A 163 -14.70 -7.20 -5.82
N ILE A 164 -15.13 -5.97 -5.53
CA ILE A 164 -16.24 -5.63 -4.63
C ILE A 164 -17.56 -5.67 -5.41
#